data_AF-A0A9E2FZI2-F1
#
_entry.id   AF-A0A9E2FZI2-F1
#
_cell.length_a   1.000
_cell.length_b   1.000
_cell.length_c   1.000
_cell.angle_alpha   90.00
_cell.angle_beta   90.00
_cell.angle_gamma   90.00
#
_symmetry.space_group_name_H-M   'P 1'
#
loop_
_entity.id
_entity.type
_entity.pdbx_description
1 polymer ?
#
loop_
_entity_poly.entity_id
_entity_poly.type
_entity_poly.pdbx_seq_one_letter_code
_entity_poly.pdbx_strand_id
1 'polypeptide(L)'
;MKEENAIGFLSSGGWSSNEQRYSMLREMEIATRKSLTPLERFETELHPWMGFAIMPVFALANAGVAFEMSDFSNPVAIAVVCGLFFGKPLGVVLFSWLAVKMGLGRLPEGVSWPVLIGGSFLTGIGFTMALFISSLALEGEILDAAKVGVLGGSLLSAVVGMVLLSMLLPGKAGR
;
A
#
# COMPACT_ATOMS: atom_id res chain seq x y z
N MET A 1 14.87 -23.08 -36.58
CA MET A 1 15.32 -22.18 -37.67
C MET A 1 14.32 -21.03 -37.95
N LYS A 2 13.62 -20.49 -36.93
CA LYS A 2 12.64 -19.38 -37.11
C LYS A 2 12.83 -18.22 -36.13
N GLU A 3 13.61 -18.40 -35.06
CA GLU A 3 13.83 -17.37 -34.02
C GLU A 3 14.91 -16.33 -34.40
N GLU A 4 15.94 -16.71 -35.15
CA GLU A 4 16.99 -15.78 -35.59
C GLU A 4 16.45 -14.67 -36.50
N ASN A 5 15.37 -14.92 -37.25
CA ASN A 5 14.81 -13.96 -38.19
C ASN A 5 14.00 -12.85 -37.48
N ALA A 6 13.40 -13.14 -36.33
CA ALA A 6 12.61 -12.17 -35.58
C ALA A 6 13.51 -11.15 -34.86
N ILE A 7 14.61 -11.62 -34.26
CA ILE A 7 15.58 -10.75 -33.57
C ILE A 7 16.39 -9.93 -34.60
N GLY A 8 16.72 -10.51 -35.76
CA GLY A 8 17.35 -9.78 -36.87
C GLY A 8 16.47 -8.72 -37.52
N PHE A 9 15.15 -8.90 -37.56
CA PHE A 9 14.20 -7.89 -38.06
C PHE A 9 14.03 -6.71 -37.10
N LEU A 10 14.08 -6.96 -35.78
CA LEU A 10 13.97 -5.92 -34.75
C LEU A 10 15.23 -5.02 -34.67
N SER A 11 16.42 -5.55 -34.94
CA SER A 11 17.67 -4.78 -34.90
C SER A 11 17.97 -3.98 -36.19
N SER A 12 17.31 -4.31 -37.30
CA SER A 12 17.64 -3.81 -38.64
C SER A 12 16.72 -2.69 -39.14
N GLY A 13 16.24 -1.78 -38.28
CA GLY A 13 15.58 -0.54 -38.73
C GLY A 13 14.40 -0.69 -39.71
N GLY A 14 13.83 -1.89 -39.84
CA GLY A 14 12.87 -2.30 -40.88
C GLY A 14 11.44 -1.84 -40.64
N TRP A 15 11.26 -0.58 -40.27
CA TRP A 15 9.95 -0.01 -39.89
C TRP A 15 9.24 0.66 -41.07
N SER A 16 9.33 0.14 -42.29
CA SER A 16 8.93 0.89 -43.49
C SER A 16 7.44 0.79 -43.88
N SER A 17 6.65 -0.15 -43.33
CA SER A 17 5.21 -0.27 -43.66
C SER A 17 4.28 -0.38 -42.43
N ASN A 18 3.14 0.31 -42.47
CA ASN A 18 2.16 0.33 -41.36
C ASN A 18 1.48 -1.04 -41.13
N GLU A 19 1.20 -1.79 -42.19
CA GLU A 19 0.62 -3.15 -42.13
C GLU A 19 1.47 -4.11 -41.27
N GLN A 20 2.80 -4.09 -41.45
CA GLN A 20 3.73 -4.94 -40.69
C GLN A 20 3.84 -4.53 -39.22
N ARG A 21 3.66 -3.25 -38.90
CA ARG A 21 3.61 -2.79 -37.50
C ARG A 21 2.37 -3.33 -36.80
N TYR A 22 1.21 -3.29 -37.45
CA TYR A 22 -0.04 -3.75 -36.83
C TYR A 22 -0.05 -5.27 -36.59
N SER A 23 0.50 -6.07 -37.51
CA SER A 23 0.56 -7.52 -37.33
C SER A 23 1.48 -7.93 -36.18
N MET A 24 2.65 -7.30 -36.04
CA MET A 24 3.57 -7.54 -34.93
C MET A 24 3.01 -7.07 -33.59
N LEU A 25 2.34 -5.92 -33.53
CA LEU A 25 1.64 -5.46 -32.33
C LEU A 25 0.58 -6.46 -31.87
N ARG A 26 -0.16 -7.06 -32.82
CA ARG A 26 -1.15 -8.10 -32.54
C ARG A 26 -0.52 -9.38 -32.02
N GLU A 27 0.60 -9.81 -32.59
CA GLU A 27 1.34 -10.99 -32.10
C GLU A 27 1.90 -10.75 -30.70
N MET A 28 2.46 -9.57 -30.44
CA MET A 28 2.89 -9.16 -29.10
C MET A 28 1.72 -9.12 -28.12
N GLU A 29 0.58 -8.53 -28.50
CA GLU A 29 -0.63 -8.48 -27.68
C GLU A 29 -1.12 -9.89 -27.32
N ILE A 30 -1.16 -10.81 -28.29
CA ILE A 30 -1.57 -12.20 -28.09
C ILE A 30 -0.58 -12.95 -27.19
N ALA A 31 0.72 -12.75 -27.37
CA ALA A 31 1.77 -13.36 -26.55
C ALA A 31 1.70 -12.86 -25.09
N THR A 32 1.55 -11.55 -24.88
CA THR A 32 1.36 -10.94 -23.55
C THR A 32 0.04 -11.36 -22.90
N ARG A 33 -1.03 -11.49 -23.69
CA ARG A 33 -2.35 -11.96 -23.22
C ARG A 33 -2.30 -13.42 -22.78
N LYS A 34 -1.44 -14.25 -23.38
CA LYS A 34 -1.20 -15.64 -22.97
C LYS A 34 -0.20 -15.78 -21.81
N SER A 35 0.64 -14.78 -21.55
CA SER A 35 1.61 -14.82 -20.45
C SER A 35 1.02 -14.40 -19.10
N LEU A 36 -0.07 -13.62 -19.09
CA LEU A 36 -0.76 -13.21 -17.85
C LEU A 36 -1.89 -14.17 -17.51
N THR A 37 -1.98 -14.54 -16.23
CA THR A 37 -3.06 -15.41 -15.76
C THR A 37 -4.41 -14.67 -15.80
N PRO A 38 -5.55 -15.40 -15.93
CA PRO A 38 -6.87 -14.78 -15.84
C PRO A 38 -7.09 -13.99 -14.54
N LEU A 39 -6.48 -14.43 -13.43
CA LEU A 39 -6.56 -13.76 -12.13
C LEU A 39 -5.83 -12.42 -12.14
N GLU A 40 -4.61 -12.40 -12.68
CA GLU A 40 -3.75 -11.21 -12.74
C GLU A 40 -4.37 -10.12 -13.64
N ARG A 41 -5.07 -10.55 -14.70
CA ARG A 41 -5.90 -9.66 -15.54
C ARG A 41 -7.05 -9.03 -14.73
N PHE A 42 -7.79 -9.85 -13.99
CA PHE A 42 -8.89 -9.38 -13.15
C PHE A 42 -8.40 -8.42 -12.06
N GLU A 43 -7.27 -8.71 -11.42
CA GLU A 43 -6.65 -7.83 -10.42
C GLU A 43 -6.32 -6.47 -11.02
N THR A 44 -5.68 -6.45 -12.19
CA THR A 44 -5.29 -5.20 -12.88
C THR A 44 -6.52 -4.36 -13.26
N GLU A 45 -7.60 -5.01 -13.70
CA GLU A 45 -8.86 -4.36 -14.05
C GLU A 45 -9.62 -3.82 -12.83
N LEU A 46 -9.60 -4.55 -11.71
CA LEU A 46 -10.29 -4.15 -10.47
C LEU A 46 -9.51 -3.10 -9.66
N HIS A 47 -8.19 -3.10 -9.72
CA HIS A 47 -7.34 -2.18 -8.96
C HIS A 47 -7.76 -0.70 -9.05
N PRO A 48 -8.05 -0.11 -10.23
CA PRO A 48 -8.52 1.28 -10.31
C PRO A 48 -9.92 1.47 -9.69
N TRP A 49 -10.85 0.51 -9.86
CA TRP A 49 -12.17 0.58 -9.23
C TRP A 49 -12.08 0.54 -7.70
N MET A 50 -11.23 -0.33 -7.17
CA MET A 50 -10.96 -0.42 -5.74
C MET A 50 -10.37 0.90 -5.21
N GLY A 51 -9.31 1.39 -5.86
CA GLY A 51 -8.57 2.58 -5.41
C GLY A 51 -9.34 3.90 -5.53
N PHE A 52 -10.10 4.10 -6.61
CA PHE A 52 -10.71 5.41 -6.93
C PHE A 52 -12.22 5.49 -6.68
N ALA A 53 -12.92 4.37 -6.58
CA ALA A 53 -14.37 4.38 -6.33
C ALA A 53 -14.71 3.75 -4.98
N ILE A 54 -14.35 2.47 -4.79
CA ILE A 54 -14.82 1.69 -3.64
C ILE A 54 -14.20 2.21 -2.34
N MET A 55 -12.87 2.39 -2.30
CA MET A 55 -12.19 2.85 -1.10
C MET A 55 -12.61 4.27 -0.66
N PRO A 56 -12.71 5.27 -1.56
CA PRO A 56 -13.22 6.59 -1.19
C PRO A 56 -14.68 6.59 -0.71
N VAL A 57 -15.57 5.85 -1.38
CA VAL A 57 -16.98 5.74 -0.97
C VAL A 57 -17.09 5.05 0.39
N PHE A 58 -16.35 3.95 0.60
CA PHE A 58 -16.30 3.24 1.87
C PHE A 58 -15.80 4.13 3.01
N ALA A 59 -14.71 4.86 2.76
CA ALA A 59 -14.13 5.79 3.70
C ALA A 59 -15.13 6.89 4.08
N LEU A 60 -15.81 7.50 3.10
CA LEU A 60 -16.80 8.56 3.35
C LEU A 60 -17.99 8.04 4.16
N ALA A 61 -18.49 6.84 3.85
CA ALA A 61 -19.62 6.23 4.56
C ALA A 61 -19.29 5.87 6.02
N ASN A 62 -18.04 5.49 6.31
CA ASN A 62 -17.64 5.02 7.64
C ASN A 62 -16.93 6.07 8.50
N ALA A 63 -16.29 7.08 7.87
CA ALA A 63 -15.58 8.14 8.57
C ALA A 63 -16.48 9.31 9.00
N GLY A 64 -17.73 9.35 8.54
CA GLY A 64 -18.74 10.33 8.99
C GLY A 64 -19.21 10.05 10.41
N VAL A 65 -18.37 10.36 11.40
CA VAL A 65 -18.71 10.32 12.83
C VAL A 65 -18.97 11.72 13.37
N ALA A 66 -19.94 11.83 14.27
CA ALA A 66 -20.11 13.04 15.06
C ALA A 66 -18.91 13.15 16.00
N PHE A 67 -18.12 14.21 15.85
CA PHE A 67 -17.00 14.45 16.75
C PHE A 67 -17.50 15.12 18.02
N GLU A 68 -17.51 14.39 19.13
CA GLU A 68 -17.65 14.99 20.44
C GLU A 68 -16.29 15.09 21.13
N MET A 69 -16.07 16.19 21.86
CA MET A 69 -14.81 16.39 22.59
C MET A 69 -14.61 15.33 23.70
N SER A 70 -15.71 14.77 24.20
CA SER A 70 -15.75 13.62 25.12
C SER A 70 -15.08 12.37 24.53
N ASP A 71 -15.23 12.13 23.22
CA ASP A 71 -14.75 10.90 22.57
C ASP A 71 -13.24 10.77 22.58
N PHE A 72 -12.51 11.89 22.56
CA PHE A 72 -11.04 11.88 22.64
C PHE A 72 -10.53 11.43 24.01
N SER A 73 -11.32 11.62 25.06
CA SER A 73 -11.02 11.14 26.41
C SER A 73 -11.51 9.72 26.68
N ASN A 74 -12.23 9.12 25.73
CA ASN A 74 -12.76 7.78 25.87
C ASN A 74 -11.60 6.76 25.89
N PRO A 75 -11.57 5.85 26.88
CA PRO A 75 -10.54 4.81 26.96
C PRO A 75 -10.38 3.98 25.69
N VAL A 76 -11.48 3.76 24.95
CA VAL A 76 -11.47 2.99 23.70
C VAL A 76 -10.74 3.75 22.60
N ALA A 77 -11.02 5.05 22.45
CA ALA A 77 -10.32 5.90 21.48
C ALA A 77 -8.81 5.90 21.74
N ILE A 78 -8.41 6.09 23.01
CA ILE A 78 -7.01 6.09 23.44
C ILE A 78 -6.36 4.73 23.18
N ALA A 79 -7.04 3.63 23.51
CA ALA A 79 -6.54 2.27 23.26
C ALA A 79 -6.31 2.02 21.76
N VAL A 80 -7.23 2.45 20.90
CA VAL A 80 -7.10 2.34 19.45
C VAL A 80 -5.93 3.17 18.92
N VAL A 81 -5.80 4.43 19.36
CA VAL A 81 -4.65 5.29 19.00
C VAL A 81 -3.34 4.63 19.40
N CYS A 82 -3.23 4.16 20.65
CA CYS A 82 -2.03 3.49 21.15
C CYS A 82 -1.74 2.19 20.39
N GLY A 83 -2.77 1.40 20.08
CA GLY A 83 -2.62 0.15 19.31
C GLY A 83 -2.12 0.39 17.89
N LEU A 84 -2.64 1.41 17.21
CA LEU A 84 -2.21 1.78 15.86
C LEU A 84 -0.83 2.43 15.86
N PHE A 85 -0.60 3.41 16.74
CA PHE A 85 0.60 4.22 16.74
C PHE A 85 1.81 3.52 17.37
N PHE A 86 1.63 2.78 18.45
CA PHE A 86 2.73 2.04 19.10
C PHE A 86 2.71 0.56 18.74
N GLY A 87 1.53 -0.07 18.79
CA GLY A 87 1.43 -1.52 18.60
C GLY A 87 1.93 -2.00 17.25
N LYS A 88 1.46 -1.38 16.15
CA LYS A 88 1.87 -1.79 14.79
C LYS A 88 3.36 -1.55 14.52
N PRO A 89 3.94 -0.37 14.80
CA PRO A 89 5.36 -0.14 14.55
C PRO A 89 6.26 -1.04 15.40
N LEU A 90 5.93 -1.21 16.69
CA LEU A 90 6.69 -2.10 17.57
C LEU A 90 6.63 -3.55 17.10
N GLY A 91 5.46 -4.04 16.68
CA GLY A 91 5.30 -5.38 16.12
C GLY A 91 6.17 -5.58 14.88
N VAL A 92 6.08 -4.67 13.92
CA VAL A 92 6.85 -4.76 12.66
C VAL A 92 8.35 -4.75 12.93
N VAL A 93 8.84 -3.83 13.77
CA VAL A 93 10.28 -3.73 14.09
C VAL A 93 10.75 -4.98 14.84
N LEU A 94 9.99 -5.43 15.84
CA LEU A 94 10.34 -6.60 16.65
C LEU A 94 10.42 -7.88 15.81
N PHE A 95 9.39 -8.16 15.01
CA PHE A 95 9.38 -9.36 14.17
C PHE A 95 10.39 -9.29 13.04
N SER A 96 10.64 -8.11 12.47
CA SER A 96 11.70 -7.90 11.48
C SER A 96 13.08 -8.14 12.10
N TRP A 97 13.32 -7.62 13.31
CA TRP A 97 14.56 -7.88 14.06
C TRP A 97 14.74 -9.36 14.39
N LEU A 98 13.68 -10.03 14.81
CA LEU A 98 13.72 -11.45 15.11
C LEU A 98 14.04 -12.29 13.86
N ALA A 99 13.38 -11.99 12.73
CA ALA A 99 13.61 -12.67 11.46
C ALA A 99 15.06 -12.52 10.97
N VAL A 100 15.63 -11.32 11.09
CA VAL A 100 17.02 -11.05 10.71
C VAL A 100 17.99 -11.76 11.66
N LYS A 101 17.74 -11.70 12.97
CA LYS A 101 18.58 -12.34 13.98
C LYS A 101 18.59 -13.86 13.87
N MET A 102 17.47 -14.46 13.47
CA MET A 102 17.33 -15.91 13.25
C MET A 102 17.85 -16.36 11.88
N GLY A 103 18.30 -15.44 11.02
CA GLY A 103 18.74 -15.76 9.66
C GLY A 103 17.62 -16.16 8.69
N LEU A 104 16.35 -15.91 9.04
CA LEU A 104 15.19 -16.17 8.20
C LEU A 104 15.01 -15.10 7.10
N GLY A 105 15.66 -13.95 7.25
CA GLY A 105 15.60 -12.85 6.29
C GLY A 105 16.77 -11.88 6.43
N ARG A 106 16.89 -10.97 5.48
CA ARG A 106 17.88 -9.89 5.47
C ARG A 106 17.21 -8.57 5.11
N LEU A 107 17.75 -7.44 5.57
CA LEU A 107 17.28 -6.14 5.12
C LEU A 107 17.55 -5.99 3.62
N PRO A 108 16.61 -5.40 2.85
CA PRO A 108 16.83 -5.10 1.44
C PRO A 108 18.02 -4.15 1.23
N GLU A 109 18.65 -4.23 0.06
CA GLU A 109 19.72 -3.32 -0.33
C GLU A 109 19.22 -1.86 -0.32
N GLY A 110 19.95 -0.97 0.35
CA GLY A 110 19.59 0.44 0.49
C GLY A 110 18.62 0.75 1.64
N VAL A 111 18.13 -0.24 2.39
CA VAL A 111 17.28 -0.03 3.57
C VAL A 111 18.10 -0.17 4.85
N SER A 112 18.22 0.91 5.62
CA SER A 112 18.83 0.91 6.94
C SER A 112 17.79 0.69 8.05
N TRP A 113 18.23 0.27 9.24
CA TRP A 113 17.35 0.11 10.40
C TRP A 113 16.52 1.36 10.72
N PRO A 114 17.07 2.59 10.69
CA PRO A 114 16.28 3.80 10.84
C PRO A 114 15.16 3.94 9.80
N VAL A 115 15.43 3.63 8.53
CA VAL A 115 14.42 3.70 7.45
C VAL A 115 13.33 2.66 7.69
N LEU A 116 13.68 1.46 8.17
CA LEU A 116 12.70 0.43 8.54
C LEU A 116 11.82 0.89 9.71
N ILE A 117 12.41 1.52 10.73
CA ILE A 117 11.66 2.09 11.86
C ILE A 117 10.76 3.24 11.40
N GLY A 118 11.25 4.14 10.55
CA GLY A 118 10.42 5.20 9.96
C GLY A 118 9.26 4.63 9.12
N GLY A 119 9.56 3.60 8.32
CA GLY A 119 8.59 2.86 7.52
C GLY A 119 7.54 2.12 8.34
N SER A 120 7.91 1.61 9.52
CA SER A 120 6.98 0.86 10.37
C SER A 120 5.86 1.74 10.92
N PHE A 121 6.09 3.04 11.13
CA PHE A 121 5.03 4.00 11.49
C PHE A 121 3.93 4.09 10.43
N LEU A 122 4.23 3.95 9.14
CA LEU A 122 3.22 3.96 8.08
C LEU A 122 2.30 2.74 8.15
N THR A 123 2.79 1.62 8.71
CA THR A 123 1.93 0.45 8.93
C THR A 123 0.83 0.75 9.96
N GLY A 124 1.05 1.75 10.83
CA GLY A 124 0.09 2.28 11.79
C GLY A 124 -1.14 2.95 11.17
N ILE A 125 -1.15 3.21 9.86
CA ILE A 125 -2.29 3.78 9.13
C ILE A 125 -3.37 2.69 8.99
N GLY A 126 -4.22 2.58 10.00
CA GLY A 126 -5.30 1.60 10.05
C GLY A 126 -6.53 2.00 9.23
N PHE A 127 -6.75 3.31 9.04
CA PHE A 127 -7.88 3.96 8.37
C PHE A 127 -9.02 3.02 7.95
N THR A 128 -9.12 2.63 6.68
CA THR A 128 -10.28 1.88 6.17
C THR A 128 -10.44 0.49 6.80
N MET A 129 -9.36 -0.28 6.95
CA MET A 129 -9.45 -1.63 7.54
C MET A 129 -9.77 -1.60 9.02
N ALA A 130 -9.24 -0.60 9.75
CA ALA A 130 -9.55 -0.43 11.16
C ALA A 130 -10.98 0.10 11.36
N LEU A 131 -11.45 1.05 10.54
CA LEU A 131 -12.86 1.50 10.55
C LEU A 131 -13.81 0.33 10.27
N PHE A 132 -13.47 -0.52 9.29
CA PHE A 132 -14.24 -1.72 8.98
C PHE A 132 -14.30 -2.69 10.16
N ILE A 133 -13.15 -3.04 10.75
CA ILE A 133 -13.11 -3.97 11.89
C ILE A 133 -13.83 -3.38 13.10
N SER A 134 -13.68 -2.09 13.38
CA SER A 134 -14.42 -1.43 14.45
C SER A 134 -15.94 -1.52 14.23
N SER A 135 -16.42 -1.31 13.00
CA SER A 135 -17.86 -1.43 12.67
C SER A 135 -18.42 -2.84 12.80
N LEU A 136 -17.57 -3.87 12.68
CA LEU A 136 -17.96 -5.27 12.89
C LEU A 136 -17.90 -5.68 14.36
N ALA A 137 -17.05 -5.03 15.15
CA ALA A 137 -16.74 -5.44 16.51
C ALA A 137 -17.46 -4.63 17.59
N LEU A 138 -17.90 -3.41 17.28
CA LEU A 138 -18.40 -2.43 18.24
C LEU A 138 -19.69 -1.76 17.75
N GLU A 139 -20.50 -1.27 18.68
CA GLU A 139 -21.78 -0.60 18.41
C GLU A 139 -21.97 0.63 19.32
N GLY A 140 -22.88 1.53 18.95
CA GLY A 140 -23.23 2.72 19.72
C GLY A 140 -22.06 3.69 19.94
N GLU A 141 -22.06 4.38 21.09
CA GLU A 141 -21.04 5.39 21.45
C GLU A 141 -19.60 4.83 21.47
N ILE A 142 -19.44 3.53 21.75
CA ILE A 142 -18.14 2.86 21.75
C ILE A 142 -17.57 2.78 20.33
N LEU A 143 -18.42 2.54 19.32
CA LEU A 143 -18.02 2.54 17.92
C LEU A 143 -17.56 3.93 17.48
N ASP A 144 -18.29 4.98 17.87
CA ASP A 144 -17.96 6.35 17.49
C ASP A 144 -16.62 6.79 18.10
N ALA A 145 -16.40 6.50 19.38
CA ALA A 145 -15.10 6.70 20.03
C ALA A 145 -13.97 5.91 19.36
N ALA A 146 -14.22 4.64 18.99
CA ALA A 146 -13.23 3.83 18.28
C ALA A 146 -12.87 4.42 16.91
N LYS A 147 -13.86 4.89 16.14
CA LYS A 147 -13.65 5.54 14.84
C LYS A 147 -12.85 6.83 14.99
N VAL A 148 -13.14 7.66 16.00
CA VAL A 148 -12.32 8.85 16.33
C VAL A 148 -10.87 8.43 16.63
N GLY A 149 -10.67 7.37 17.42
CA GLY A 149 -9.36 6.81 17.70
C GLY A 149 -8.64 6.29 16.44
N VAL A 150 -9.33 5.63 15.52
CA VAL A 150 -8.78 5.16 14.25
C VAL A 150 -8.31 6.34 13.40
N LEU A 151 -9.12 7.39 13.28
CA LEU A 151 -8.80 8.58 12.50
C LEU A 151 -7.60 9.31 13.11
N GLY A 152 -7.61 9.56 14.42
CA GLY A 152 -6.52 10.22 15.14
C GLY A 152 -5.21 9.43 15.09
N GLY A 153 -5.28 8.12 15.38
CA GLY A 153 -4.11 7.23 15.35
C GLY A 153 -3.51 7.12 13.95
N SER A 154 -4.35 6.97 12.92
CA SER A 154 -3.89 6.91 11.53
C SER A 154 -3.23 8.20 11.09
N LEU A 155 -3.78 9.37 11.46
CA LEU A 155 -3.20 10.67 11.15
C LEU A 155 -1.84 10.85 11.84
N LEU A 156 -1.73 10.53 13.13
CA LEU A 156 -0.47 10.59 13.87
C LEU A 156 0.60 9.69 13.25
N SER A 157 0.24 8.44 12.94
CA SER A 157 1.12 7.48 12.26
C SER A 157 1.56 7.98 10.88
N ALA A 158 0.65 8.55 10.09
CA ALA A 158 0.97 9.10 8.78
C ALA A 158 1.94 10.29 8.88
N VAL A 159 1.69 11.24 9.78
CA VAL A 159 2.54 12.42 9.98
C VAL A 159 3.93 12.00 10.46
N VAL A 160 4.01 11.21 11.53
CA VAL A 160 5.30 10.79 12.11
C VAL A 160 6.08 9.93 11.12
N GLY A 161 5.43 8.96 10.48
CA GLY A 161 6.05 8.10 9.49
C GLY A 161 6.58 8.87 8.28
N MET A 162 5.78 9.80 7.75
CA MET A 162 6.19 10.66 6.63
C MET A 162 7.35 11.57 7.00
N VAL A 163 7.30 12.21 8.18
CA VAL A 163 8.38 13.08 8.66
C VAL A 163 9.68 12.28 8.83
N LEU A 164 9.64 11.13 9.52
CA LEU A 164 10.82 10.29 9.71
C LEU A 164 11.40 9.81 8.38
N LEU A 165 10.57 9.29 7.47
CA LEU A 165 11.04 8.86 6.17
C LEU A 165 11.60 10.01 5.34
N SER A 166 11.00 11.20 5.39
CA SER A 166 11.50 12.37 4.65
C SER A 166 12.88 12.84 5.14
N MET A 167 13.18 12.66 6.43
CA MET A 167 14.48 13.01 7.01
C MET A 167 15.53 11.92 6.75
N LEU A 168 15.12 10.66 6.71
CA LEU A 168 16.02 9.50 6.62
C LEU A 168 16.32 9.07 5.18
N LEU A 169 15.38 9.29 4.26
CA LEU A 169 15.60 9.03 2.85
C LEU A 169 16.44 10.18 2.28
N PRO A 170 17.53 9.90 1.57
CA PRO A 170 18.29 10.94 0.89
C PRO A 170 17.36 11.65 -0.08
N GLY A 171 17.16 12.96 0.15
CA GLY A 171 16.40 13.81 -0.77
C GLY A 171 16.98 13.62 -2.17
N LYS A 172 16.10 13.37 -3.16
CA LYS A 172 16.50 13.20 -4.57
C LYS A 172 17.51 14.28 -4.95
N ALA A 173 18.80 13.95 -4.96
CA ALA A 173 19.78 14.70 -5.70
C ALA A 173 19.32 14.62 -7.16
N GLY A 174 19.07 15.78 -7.76
CA GLY A 174 18.39 15.94 -9.04
C GLY A 174 18.89 14.98 -10.11
N ARG A 175 17.94 14.40 -10.83
CA ARG A 175 18.12 13.88 -12.19
C ARG A 175 17.17 14.66 -13.08
#